data_AF-A0A939UIE1-F1
#
_entry.id   AF-A0A939UIE1-F1
#
_cell.length_a   1.000
_cell.length_b   1.000
_cell.length_c   1.000
_cell.angle_alpha   90.00
_cell.angle_beta   90.00
_cell.angle_gamma   90.00
#
_symmetry.space_group_name_H-M   'P 1'
#
loop_
_entity.id
_entity.type
_entity.pdbx_description
1 polymer ?
#
loop_
_entity_poly.entity_id
_entity_poly.type
_entity_poly.pdbx_seq_one_letter_code
_entity_poly.pdbx_strand_id
1 'polypeptide(L)'
;MKKGVIALISIGAILLLIGILVSLNYIVIRLQSKKYDLIDMDPVADRGVEPDEEGYEQLSEMTMHYLKFGHGEKALILIHGNGGSAYSLTNIAGYFADKYTVYCVADRCQGKSSDPGVISYELMAK
;
A
#
# COMPACT_ATOMS: atom_id res chain seq x y z
N MET A 1 22.62 6.13 47.46
CA MET A 1 21.54 6.76 46.66
C MET A 1 20.21 6.10 47.00
N LYS A 2 19.13 6.86 47.22
CA LYS A 2 17.80 6.27 47.51
C LYS A 2 17.35 5.43 46.32
N LYS A 3 16.80 4.23 46.56
CA LYS A 3 16.38 3.29 45.49
C LYS A 3 15.51 3.93 44.40
N GLY A 4 14.66 4.89 44.78
CA GLY A 4 13.82 5.65 43.84
C GLY A 4 14.60 6.53 42.85
N VAL A 5 15.76 7.06 43.22
CA VAL A 5 16.62 7.88 42.34
C VAL A 5 17.28 7.01 41.27
N ILE A 6 17.72 5.80 41.64
CA ILE A 6 18.28 4.83 40.70
C ILE A 6 17.22 4.40 39.68
N ALA A 7 16.00 4.10 40.14
CA ALA A 7 14.89 3.73 39.26
C ALA A 7 14.53 4.82 38.23
N LEU A 8 14.49 6.09 38.66
CA LEU A 8 14.21 7.24 37.78
C LEU A 8 15.29 7.43 36.71
N ILE A 9 16.57 7.31 37.07
CA ILE A 9 17.69 7.39 36.13
C ILE A 9 17.61 6.25 35.11
N SER A 10 17.33 5.02 35.56
CA SER A 10 17.19 3.87 34.67
C SER A 10 16.05 4.03 33.66
N ILE A 11 14.88 4.52 34.10
CA ILE A 11 13.75 4.77 33.20
C ILE A 11 14.10 5.86 32.17
N GLY A 12 14.74 6.95 32.62
CA GLY A 12 15.20 8.01 31.72
C GLY A 12 16.19 7.51 30.67
N ALA A 13 17.13 6.65 31.06
CA ALA A 13 18.09 6.03 30.15
C ALA A 13 17.41 5.12 29.11
N ILE A 14 16.40 4.35 29.52
CA ILE A 14 15.63 3.49 28.61
C ILE A 14 14.84 4.33 27.60
N LEU A 15 14.15 5.38 28.05
CA LEU A 15 13.41 6.28 27.16
C LEU A 15 14.34 6.98 26.15
N LEU A 16 15.53 7.39 26.58
CA LEU A 16 16.55 7.94 25.69
C LEU A 16 16.97 6.94 24.60
N LEU A 17 17.25 5.69 24.99
CA LEU A 17 17.63 4.63 24.06
C LEU A 17 16.52 4.35 23.03
N ILE A 18 15.26 4.30 23.47
CA ILE A 18 14.11 4.14 22.57
C ILE A 18 14.04 5.33 21.59
N GLY A 19 14.18 6.56 22.08
CA GLY A 19 14.17 7.75 21.23
C GLY A 19 15.28 7.76 20.17
N ILE A 20 16.49 7.32 20.54
CA ILE A 20 17.61 7.16 19.61
C ILE A 20 17.29 6.10 18.55
N LEU A 21 16.77 4.94 18.97
CA LEU A 21 16.44 3.85 18.04
C LEU A 21 15.38 4.28 17.01
N VAL A 22 14.31 4.94 17.46
CA VAL A 22 13.26 5.47 16.58
C VAL A 22 13.83 6.52 15.62
N SER A 23 14.68 7.43 16.11
CA SER A 23 15.30 8.47 15.28
C SER A 23 16.22 7.89 14.21
N LEU A 24 17.05 6.91 14.57
CA LEU A 24 17.93 6.20 13.62
C LEU A 24 17.10 5.48 12.55
N ASN A 25 16.00 4.83 12.93
CA ASN A 25 15.11 4.18 11.98
C ASN A 25 14.52 5.19 10.98
N TYR A 26 14.04 6.34 11.47
CA TYR A 26 13.49 7.39 10.61
C TYR A 26 14.54 7.96 9.62
N ILE A 27 15.78 8.15 10.07
CA ILE A 27 16.88 8.60 9.22
C ILE A 27 17.18 7.58 8.12
N VAL A 28 17.24 6.28 8.45
CA VAL A 28 17.48 5.21 7.47
C VAL A 28 16.38 5.19 6.41
N ILE A 29 15.10 5.28 6.82
CA ILE A 29 13.96 5.34 5.91
C ILE A 29 14.10 6.54 4.97
N ARG A 30 14.42 7.73 5.50
CA ARG A 30 14.62 8.95 4.67
C ARG A 30 15.78 8.83 3.70
N LEU A 31 16.88 8.20 4.09
CA LEU A 31 18.02 7.97 3.21
C LEU A 31 17.69 6.97 2.09
N GLN A 32 16.97 5.90 2.41
CA GLN A 32 16.49 4.94 1.41
C GLN A 32 15.48 5.60 0.46
N SER A 33 14.50 6.34 0.99
CA SER A 33 13.52 7.09 0.20
C SER A 33 14.21 7.98 -0.83
N LYS A 34 15.19 8.79 -0.41
CA LYS A 34 15.99 9.62 -1.32
C LYS A 34 16.81 8.82 -2.34
N LYS A 35 17.40 7.69 -1.92
CA LYS A 35 18.22 6.85 -2.81
C LYS A 35 17.39 6.25 -3.95
N TYR A 36 16.14 5.90 -3.68
CA TYR A 36 15.25 5.24 -4.62
C TYR A 36 14.20 6.20 -5.23
N ASP A 37 14.35 7.51 -5.01
CA ASP A 37 13.41 8.55 -5.47
C ASP A 37 11.95 8.24 -5.09
N LEU A 38 11.75 7.74 -3.88
CA LEU A 38 10.43 7.40 -3.37
C LEU A 38 9.69 8.67 -2.94
N ILE A 39 8.38 8.65 -3.15
CA ILE A 39 7.49 9.73 -2.71
C ILE A 39 7.12 9.47 -1.26
N ASP A 40 7.38 10.45 -0.39
CA ASP A 40 6.82 10.45 0.96
C ASP A 40 5.32 10.78 0.85
N MET A 41 4.47 9.83 1.27
CA MET A 41 3.03 10.07 1.36
C MET A 41 2.68 10.57 2.76
N ASP A 42 1.77 11.54 2.83
CA ASP A 42 1.15 11.87 4.11
C ASP A 42 0.50 10.60 4.68
N PRO A 43 0.60 10.36 6.00
CA PRO A 43 -0.02 9.19 6.60
C PRO A 43 -1.52 9.23 6.34
N VAL A 44 -1.94 8.42 5.36
CA VAL A 44 -3.34 8.13 5.13
C VAL A 44 -3.76 7.35 6.34
N ALA A 45 -4.70 7.90 7.11
CA ALA A 45 -5.34 7.13 8.15
C ALA A 45 -5.82 5.83 7.49
N ASP A 46 -5.40 4.68 8.03
CA ASP A 46 -5.83 3.34 7.64
C ASP A 46 -7.33 3.20 7.93
N ARG A 47 -8.12 3.91 7.16
CA ARG A 47 -9.55 3.76 7.06
C ARG A 47 -9.64 2.84 5.88
N GLY A 48 -10.02 1.58 6.08
CA GLY A 48 -10.35 0.70 4.97
C GLY A 48 -11.24 1.50 4.01
N VAL A 49 -10.66 1.90 2.88
CA VAL A 49 -11.35 2.73 1.92
C VAL A 49 -12.20 1.74 1.15
N GLU A 50 -13.50 1.83 1.38
CA GLU A 50 -14.48 1.08 0.60
C GLU A 50 -14.43 1.60 -0.84
N PRO A 51 -14.47 0.71 -1.84
CA PRO A 51 -14.54 1.13 -3.23
C PRO A 51 -15.86 1.83 -3.50
N ASP A 52 -15.84 2.83 -4.39
CA ASP A 52 -17.07 3.42 -4.93
C ASP A 52 -17.81 2.39 -5.79
N GLU A 53 -17.07 1.50 -6.43
CA GLU A 53 -17.58 0.46 -7.31
C GLU A 53 -16.65 -0.76 -7.30
N GLU A 54 -17.24 -1.95 -7.15
CA GLU A 54 -16.56 -3.24 -7.34
C GLU A 54 -17.19 -3.93 -8.55
N GLY A 55 -16.38 -4.29 -9.52
CA GLY A 55 -16.86 -4.73 -10.83
C GLY A 55 -16.02 -5.82 -11.46
N TYR A 56 -16.52 -6.31 -12.60
CA TYR A 56 -15.90 -7.34 -13.40
C TYR A 56 -15.99 -6.94 -14.87
N GLU A 57 -14.89 -7.04 -15.60
CA GLU A 57 -14.85 -6.83 -17.05
C GLU A 57 -14.50 -8.13 -17.77
N GLN A 58 -15.29 -8.47 -18.79
CA GLN A 58 -14.99 -9.59 -19.66
C GLN A 58 -13.90 -9.19 -20.67
N LEU A 59 -12.72 -9.79 -20.55
CA LEU A 59 -11.69 -9.78 -21.58
C LEU A 59 -11.81 -11.01 -22.49
N SER A 60 -10.98 -11.11 -23.53
CA SER A 60 -11.08 -12.16 -24.55
C SER A 60 -11.09 -13.59 -23.98
N GLU A 61 -10.26 -13.85 -22.97
CA GLU A 61 -10.03 -15.21 -22.43
C GLU A 61 -10.35 -15.33 -20.94
N MET A 62 -10.74 -14.25 -20.28
CA MET A 62 -10.99 -14.24 -18.83
C MET A 62 -11.85 -13.06 -18.40
N THR A 63 -12.48 -13.19 -17.25
CA THR A 63 -13.11 -12.06 -16.56
C THR A 63 -12.14 -11.48 -15.54
N MET A 64 -11.87 -10.17 -15.62
CA MET A 64 -11.02 -9.43 -14.69
C MET A 64 -11.85 -8.70 -13.64
N HIS A 65 -11.48 -8.87 -12.38
CA HIS A 65 -12.05 -8.16 -11.25
C HIS A 65 -11.34 -6.82 -11.03
N TYR A 66 -12.09 -5.78 -10.67
CA TYR A 66 -11.54 -4.48 -10.31
C TYR A 66 -12.29 -3.80 -9.17
N LEU A 67 -11.60 -2.89 -8.50
CA LEU A 67 -12.14 -1.93 -7.54
C LEU A 67 -11.89 -0.51 -8.06
N LYS A 68 -12.88 0.36 -7.98
CA LYS A 68 -12.78 1.75 -8.43
C LYS A 68 -12.99 2.71 -7.28
N PHE A 69 -12.20 3.78 -7.28
CA PHE A 69 -12.21 4.85 -6.29
C PHE A 69 -12.09 6.21 -6.96
N GLY A 70 -12.77 7.21 -6.42
CA GLY A 70 -12.69 8.58 -6.90
C GLY A 70 -13.37 8.77 -8.26
N HIS A 71 -13.48 10.05 -8.63
CA HIS A 71 -14.19 10.51 -9.83
C HIS A 71 -13.38 11.60 -10.57
N GLY A 72 -12.05 11.59 -10.41
CA GLY A 72 -11.17 12.56 -11.05
C GLY A 72 -11.08 12.40 -12.57
N GLU A 73 -10.73 13.48 -13.28
CA GLU A 73 -10.71 13.51 -14.77
C GLU A 73 -9.68 12.57 -15.40
N LYS A 74 -8.63 12.20 -14.66
CA LYS A 74 -7.57 11.30 -15.13
C LYS A 74 -7.72 9.93 -14.48
N ALA A 75 -7.56 8.89 -15.29
CA ALA A 75 -7.51 7.51 -14.83
C ALA A 75 -6.11 7.16 -14.28
N LEU A 76 -6.06 6.47 -13.16
CA LEU A 76 -4.86 5.84 -12.61
C LEU A 76 -5.14 4.35 -12.42
N ILE A 77 -4.33 3.49 -13.02
CA ILE A 77 -4.45 2.02 -12.87
C ILE A 77 -3.36 1.55 -11.92
N LEU A 78 -3.76 0.81 -10.89
CA LEU A 78 -2.87 0.19 -9.92
C LEU A 78 -2.91 -1.34 -10.10
N ILE A 79 -1.74 -1.91 -10.29
CA ILE A 79 -1.52 -3.35 -10.53
C ILE A 79 -0.74 -3.91 -9.34
N HIS A 80 -1.23 -5.00 -8.76
CA HIS A 80 -0.57 -5.61 -7.59
C HIS A 80 0.58 -6.53 -8.01
N GLY A 81 1.37 -6.96 -7.03
CA GLY A 81 2.39 -8.00 -7.23
C GLY A 81 1.88 -9.40 -6.91
N ASN A 82 2.73 -10.40 -7.11
CA ASN A 82 2.45 -11.79 -6.77
C ASN A 82 2.03 -11.95 -5.29
N GLY A 83 0.98 -12.74 -5.05
CA GLY A 83 0.42 -12.97 -3.71
C GLY A 83 -0.51 -11.87 -3.20
N GLY A 84 -0.80 -10.87 -4.04
CA GLY A 84 -1.75 -9.79 -3.77
C GLY A 84 -3.11 -10.00 -4.44
N SER A 85 -3.95 -8.96 -4.33
CA SER A 85 -5.20 -8.79 -5.08
C SER A 85 -5.49 -7.31 -5.27
N ALA A 86 -6.58 -6.94 -5.95
CA ALA A 86 -7.05 -5.56 -6.04
C ALA A 86 -7.17 -4.87 -4.66
N TYR A 87 -7.54 -5.63 -3.60
CA TYR A 87 -7.67 -5.09 -2.24
C TYR A 87 -6.32 -4.76 -1.59
N SER A 88 -5.21 -5.31 -2.06
CA SER A 88 -3.88 -5.01 -1.53
C SER A 88 -3.47 -3.54 -1.76
N LEU A 89 -4.20 -2.82 -2.61
CA LEU A 89 -3.88 -1.47 -3.04
C LEU A 89 -4.90 -0.41 -2.56
N THR A 90 -5.91 -0.79 -1.78
CA THR A 90 -7.02 0.11 -1.38
C THR A 90 -6.57 1.37 -0.64
N ASN A 91 -5.58 1.26 0.25
CA ASN A 91 -5.04 2.42 0.97
C ASN A 91 -4.34 3.42 0.05
N ILE A 92 -3.58 2.91 -0.93
CA ILE A 92 -2.93 3.74 -1.95
C ILE A 92 -3.99 4.34 -2.89
N ALA A 93 -5.00 3.56 -3.25
CA ALA A 93 -6.10 4.02 -4.10
C ALA A 93 -6.86 5.17 -3.45
N GLY A 94 -7.20 5.05 -2.17
CA GLY A 94 -7.83 6.11 -1.39
C GLY A 94 -7.04 7.41 -1.36
N TYR A 95 -5.70 7.34 -1.27
CA TYR A 95 -4.85 8.53 -1.35
C TYR A 95 -4.99 9.27 -2.69
N PHE A 96 -5.09 8.54 -3.79
CA PHE A 96 -5.18 9.14 -5.13
C PHE A 96 -6.61 9.47 -5.56
N ALA A 97 -7.63 8.93 -4.89
CA ALA A 97 -9.04 9.10 -5.22
C ALA A 97 -9.52 10.56 -5.20
N ASP A 98 -8.86 11.43 -4.41
CA ASP A 98 -9.16 12.87 -4.37
C ASP A 98 -8.86 13.59 -5.70
N LYS A 99 -7.97 13.03 -6.53
CA LYS A 99 -7.47 13.67 -7.76
C LYS A 99 -7.69 12.85 -9.03
N TYR A 100 -7.85 11.54 -8.89
CA TYR A 100 -7.92 10.59 -10.00
C TYR A 100 -9.16 9.70 -9.87
N THR A 101 -9.61 9.15 -10.99
CA THR A 101 -10.41 7.92 -10.97
C THR A 101 -9.42 6.76 -10.93
N VAL A 102 -9.35 6.07 -9.81
CA VAL A 102 -8.36 5.01 -9.55
C VAL A 102 -9.01 3.65 -9.74
N TYR A 103 -8.36 2.78 -10.51
CA TYR A 103 -8.76 1.40 -10.71
C TYR A 103 -7.68 0.47 -10.14
N CYS A 104 -8.02 -0.29 -9.10
CA CYS A 104 -7.21 -1.42 -8.64
C CYS A 104 -7.68 -2.68 -9.32
N VAL A 105 -6.82 -3.33 -10.08
CA VAL A 105 -7.17 -4.54 -10.83
C VAL A 105 -6.60 -5.78 -10.16
N ALA A 106 -7.34 -6.88 -10.19
CA ALA A 106 -6.82 -8.19 -9.82
C ALA A 106 -6.23 -8.87 -11.07
N ASP A 107 -4.97 -9.27 -11.00
CA ASP A 107 -4.27 -9.89 -12.13
C ASP A 107 -4.94 -11.19 -12.61
N ARG A 108 -4.61 -11.59 -13.84
CA ARG A 108 -4.92 -12.93 -14.37
C ARG A 108 -4.54 -14.02 -13.35
N CYS A 109 -5.46 -14.95 -13.12
CA CYS A 109 -5.31 -16.05 -12.16
C CYS A 109 -5.10 -15.61 -10.69
N GLN A 110 -5.43 -14.38 -10.32
CA GLN A 110 -5.25 -13.87 -8.95
C GLN A 110 -6.49 -13.12 -8.45
N GLY A 111 -6.61 -12.99 -7.12
CA GLY A 111 -7.73 -12.32 -6.48
C GLY A 111 -9.08 -12.95 -6.85
N LYS A 112 -10.04 -12.11 -7.27
CA LYS A 112 -11.36 -12.55 -7.75
C LYS A 112 -11.45 -12.62 -9.28
N SER A 113 -10.34 -12.42 -10.00
CA SER A 113 -10.31 -12.61 -11.45
C SER A 113 -10.40 -14.09 -11.80
N SER A 114 -10.83 -14.41 -13.02
CA SER A 114 -10.88 -15.80 -13.48
C SER A 114 -9.49 -16.44 -13.51
N ASP A 115 -9.45 -17.75 -13.28
CA ASP A 115 -8.24 -18.57 -13.36
C ASP A 115 -8.34 -19.58 -14.52
N PRO A 116 -7.87 -19.21 -15.73
CA PRO A 116 -7.76 -20.14 -16.86
C PRO A 116 -6.59 -21.14 -16.72
N GLY A 117 -5.83 -21.13 -15.62
CA GLY A 117 -4.76 -22.09 -15.33
C GLY A 117 -3.42 -21.86 -16.03
N VAL A 118 -3.28 -20.80 -16.83
CA VAL A 118 -2.02 -20.44 -17.51
C VAL A 118 -1.72 -18.95 -17.33
N ILE A 119 -0.49 -18.64 -16.93
CA ILE A 119 -0.01 -17.27 -16.75
C ILE A 119 1.38 -17.10 -17.39
N SER A 120 1.55 -16.01 -18.14
CA SER A 120 2.84 -15.55 -18.69
C SER A 120 2.83 -14.03 -18.74
N TYR A 121 4.00 -13.39 -18.86
CA TYR A 121 4.07 -11.93 -18.97
C TYR A 121 3.34 -11.41 -20.21
N GLU A 122 3.40 -12.15 -21.33
CA GLU A 122 2.65 -11.81 -22.55
C GLU A 122 1.14 -11.94 -22.34
N LEU A 123 0.72 -12.94 -21.57
CA LEU A 123 -0.68 -13.15 -21.22
C LEU A 123 -1.20 -12.08 -20.24
N MET A 124 -0.37 -11.57 -19.34
CA MET A 124 -0.76 -10.47 -18.43
C MET A 124 -0.89 -9.12 -19.14
N ALA A 125 -0.24 -8.96 -20.30
CA ALA A 125 -0.25 -7.72 -21.09
C ALA A 125 -1.30 -7.72 -22.23
N LYS A 126 -2.12 -8.76 -22.35
CA LYS A 126 -3.18 -8.92 -23.36
C LYS A 126 -4.56 -8.68 -22.74
#